data_AF-A0A944CKD1-F1
#
_entry.id   AF-A0A944CKD1-F1
#
_cell.length_a   1.000
_cell.length_b   1.000
_cell.length_c   1.000
_cell.angle_alpha   90.00
_cell.angle_beta   90.00
_cell.angle_gamma   90.00
#
_symmetry.space_group_name_H-M   'P 1'
#
loop_
_entity.id
_entity.type
_entity.pdbx_description
1 polymer ?
#
loop_
_entity_poly.entity_id
_entity_poly.type
_entity_poly.pdbx_seq_one_letter_code
_entity_poly.pdbx_strand_id
1 'polypeptide(L)' 'MSEPIALTKITVFQKDTPNKIREAYIDGFSEPLLFGVHGGVKQFYGVNPEVEYPSTLDHIVSAAGG' A
#
# COMPACT_ATOMS: atom_id res chain seq x y z
N MET A 1 -15.31 -20.94 -19.66
CA MET A 1 -14.49 -20.48 -18.51
C MET A 1 -15.33 -20.65 -17.26
N SER A 2 -14.77 -21.21 -16.19
CA SER A 2 -15.46 -21.34 -14.90
C SER A 2 -15.64 -19.96 -14.25
N GLU A 3 -16.66 -19.81 -13.41
CA GLU A 3 -16.85 -18.59 -12.64
C GLU A 3 -15.74 -18.39 -11.60
N PRO A 4 -15.28 -17.14 -11.38
CA PRO A 4 -14.28 -16.85 -10.37
C PRO A 4 -14.83 -17.12 -8.97
N ILE A 5 -14.09 -17.90 -8.17
CA ILE A 5 -14.44 -18.26 -6.79
C ILE A 5 -14.21 -17.08 -5.83
N ALA A 6 -13.27 -16.19 -6.15
CA ALA A 6 -12.96 -15.01 -5.35
C ALA A 6 -12.62 -13.82 -6.26
N LEU A 7 -13.18 -12.66 -5.92
CA LEU A 7 -12.85 -11.37 -6.53
C LEU A 7 -12.47 -10.39 -5.42
N THR A 8 -11.29 -9.82 -5.53
CA THR A 8 -10.78 -8.85 -4.57
C THR A 8 -11.43 -7.49 -4.80
N LYS A 9 -12.00 -6.89 -3.75
CA LYS A 9 -12.51 -5.51 -3.76
C LYS A 9 -11.61 -4.65 -2.87
N ILE A 10 -11.00 -3.63 -3.46
CA ILE A 10 -10.08 -2.73 -2.76
C ILE A 10 -10.40 -1.29 -3.14
N THR A 11 -10.41 -0.39 -2.15
CA THR A 11 -10.45 1.05 -2.37
C THR A 11 -9.21 1.69 -1.75
N VAL A 12 -8.56 2.58 -2.49
CA VAL A 12 -7.35 3.28 -2.03
C VAL A 12 -7.63 4.77 -1.89
N PHE A 13 -7.32 5.32 -0.72
CA PHE A 13 -7.43 6.75 -0.44
C PHE A 13 -6.04 7.37 -0.24
N GLN A 14 -5.83 8.55 -0.83
CA GLN A 14 -4.67 9.38 -0.52
C GLN A 14 -4.91 10.13 0.78
N LYS A 15 -4.50 9.54 1.90
CA LYS A 15 -4.67 10.12 3.23
C LYS A 15 -3.85 11.40 3.39
N ASP A 16 -2.59 11.36 2.96
CA ASP A 16 -1.66 12.49 3.01
C ASP A 16 -0.77 12.49 1.76
N THR A 17 -1.13 13.33 0.79
CA THR A 17 -0.42 13.42 -0.49
C THR A 17 0.99 14.02 -0.38
N PRO A 18 1.24 15.07 0.44
CA PRO A 18 2.60 15.54 0.74
C PRO A 18 3.50 14.44 1.30
N ASN A 19 3.04 13.71 2.31
CA ASN A 19 3.83 12.65 2.98
C ASN A 19 3.75 11.28 2.30
N LYS A 20 3.04 11.19 1.16
CA LYS A 20 2.85 9.98 0.36
C LYS A 20 2.14 8.85 1.10
N ILE A 21 1.31 9.17 2.09
CA ILE A 21 0.57 8.18 2.88
C ILE A 21 -0.75 7.84 2.19
N ARG A 22 -1.01 6.55 2.05
CA ARG A 22 -2.25 5.99 1.48
C ARG A 22 -2.84 4.96 2.43
N GLU A 23 -4.16 4.87 2.41
CA GLU A 23 -4.91 3.79 3.06
C GLU A 23 -5.52 2.91 1.99
N ALA A 24 -5.35 1.60 2.10
CA ALA A 24 -6.05 0.63 1.27
C ALA A 24 -7.05 -0.15 2.12
N TYR A 25 -8.33 -0.01 1.79
CA TYR A 25 -9.43 -0.75 2.40
C TYR A 25 -9.70 -1.98 1.55
N ILE A 26 -9.44 -3.15 2.12
CA ILE A 26 -9.61 -4.45 1.46
C ILE A 26 -10.84 -5.13 2.06
N ASP A 27 -11.78 -5.54 1.21
CA ASP A 27 -12.98 -6.26 1.65
C ASP A 27 -12.61 -7.50 2.48
N GLY A 28 -13.25 -7.65 3.64
CA GLY A 28 -12.95 -8.69 4.62
C GLY A 28 -11.95 -8.31 5.73
N PHE A 29 -11.27 -7.16 5.64
CA PHE A 29 -10.39 -6.66 6.71
C PHE A 29 -11.05 -5.48 7.46
N SER A 30 -10.94 -5.48 8.80
CA SER A 30 -11.54 -4.44 9.65
C SER A 30 -10.76 -3.12 9.63
N GLU A 31 -9.45 -3.18 9.37
CA GLU A 31 -8.56 -2.02 9.35
C GLU A 31 -7.90 -1.89 7.97
N PRO A 32 -7.65 -0.65 7.50
CA PRO A 32 -6.94 -0.44 6.25
C PRO A 32 -5.46 -0.79 6.39
N LEU A 33 -4.85 -1.18 5.28
CA LEU A 33 -3.39 -1.22 5.18
C LEU A 33 -2.86 0.17 4.90
N LEU A 34 -1.87 0.60 5.68
CA LEU A 34 -1.16 1.86 5.48
C LEU A 34 0.04 1.64 4.56
N PHE A 35 0.10 2.46 3.51
CA PHE A 35 1.21 2.49 2.58
C PHE A 35 1.86 3.86 2.57
N GLY A 36 3.17 3.87 2.38
CA GLY A 36 3.92 5.12 2.32
C GLY A 36 5.26 4.94 1.65
N VAL A 37 6.25 5.63 2.19
CA VAL A 37 7.62 5.63 1.71
C VAL A 37 8.56 5.41 2.89
N HIS A 38 9.66 4.70 2.65
CA HIS A 38 10.71 4.44 3.63
C HIS A 38 12.07 4.36 2.93
N GLY A 39 13.17 4.44 3.70
CA GLY A 39 14.53 4.20 3.20
C GLY A 39 14.88 4.93 1.88
N GLY A 40 15.31 4.18 0.86
CA GLY A 40 15.63 4.73 -0.46
C GLY A 40 14.42 5.26 -1.24
N VAL A 41 13.21 4.75 -0.95
CA VAL A 41 11.97 5.18 -1.62
C VAL A 41 11.63 6.62 -1.22
N LYS A 42 11.76 6.97 0.07
CA LYS A 42 11.50 8.36 0.51
C LYS A 42 12.52 9.35 -0.06
N GLN A 43 13.77 8.92 -0.26
CA GLN A 43 14.81 9.71 -0.93
C GLN A 43 14.48 9.95 -2.41
N PHE A 44 14.03 8.91 -3.13
CA PHE A 44 13.59 9.02 -4.51
C PHE A 44 12.45 10.04 -4.69
N TYR A 45 11.48 10.05 -3.77
CA TYR A 45 10.38 11.01 -3.80
C TYR A 45 10.72 12.39 -3.22
N GLY A 46 11.87 12.56 -2.57
CA GLY A 46 12.27 13.81 -1.92
C GLY A 46 11.37 14.20 -0.74
N VAL A 47 10.83 13.22 -0.01
CA VAL A 47 9.90 13.43 1.12
C VAL A 47 10.53 12.88 2.40
N ASN A 48 10.31 13.54 3.53
CA ASN A 48 10.73 13.06 4.84
C ASN A 48 9.52 13.01 5.79
N PRO A 49 8.68 11.95 5.73
CA PRO A 49 7.49 11.85 6.56
C PRO A 49 7.87 11.58 8.01
N GLU A 50 7.03 12.01 8.96
CA GLU A 50 7.20 11.70 10.39
C GLU A 50 7.08 10.20 10.65
N VAL A 51 6.14 9.54 9.96
CA VAL A 51 5.92 8.10 10.04
C VAL A 51 6.22 7.48 8.69
N GLU A 52 7.13 6.51 8.68
CA GLU A 52 7.44 5.69 7.51
C GLU A 52 6.52 4.47 7.47
N TYR A 53 6.04 4.14 6.27
CA TYR A 53 5.22 2.96 6.01
C TYR A 53 5.82 2.17 4.84
N PRO A 54 5.58 0.85 4.77
CA PRO A 54 5.96 0.05 3.62
C PRO A 54 5.33 0.62 2.34
N SER A 55 6.08 0.56 1.25
CA SER A 55 5.57 0.90 -0.07
C SER A 55 4.70 -0.23 -0.60
N THR A 56 3.89 0.09 -1.61
CA THR A 56 3.14 -0.92 -2.37
C THR A 56 4.07 -1.90 -3.09
N LEU A 57 5.28 -1.47 -3.48
CA LEU A 57 6.27 -2.33 -4.13
C LEU A 57 6.82 -3.40 -3.18
N ASP A 58 7.03 -3.08 -1.91
CA ASP A 58 7.51 -4.06 -0.93
C ASP A 58 6.55 -5.26 -0.81
N HIS A 59 5.24 -4.99 -0.87
CA HIS A 59 4.22 -6.03 -0.84
C HIS A 59 4.19 -6.86 -2.12
N ILE A 60 4.36 -6.24 -3.29
CA ILE A 60 4.46 -6.97 -4.57
C ILE A 60 5.68 -7.88 -4.57
N VAL A 61 6.84 -7.37 -4.13
CA VAL A 61 8.08 -8.15 -4.04
C VAL A 61 7.94 -9.28 -3.03
N SER A 62 7.36 -9.01 -1.86
CA SER A 62 7.10 -10.05 -0.85
C SER A 62 6.16 -11.13 -1.40
N ALA A 63 5.07 -10.75 -2.05
CA ALA A 63 4.12 -11.71 -2.63
C ALA A 63 4.73 -12.55 -3.76
N ALA A 64 5.62 -11.96 -4.57
CA ALA A 64 6.30 -12.67 -5.64
C ALA A 64 7.47 -13.55 -5.14
N GLY A 65 8.15 -13.12 -4.08
CA GLY A 65 9.34 -13.78 -3.53
C GLY A 65 9.04 -15.00 -2.67
N GLY A 66 7.92 -14.99 -1.94
CA GLY A 66 7.58 -16.01 -0.93
C GLY A 66 8.08 -15.63 0.46
#